data_AF-Q9UHD0-F1
#
_entry.id   AF-Q9UHD0-F1
#
_cell.length_a   1.000
_cell.length_b   1.000
_cell.length_c   1.000
_cell.angle_alpha   90.00
_cell.angle_beta   90.00
_cell.angle_gamma   90.00
#
_symmetry.space_group_name_H-M   'P 1'
#
loop_
_entity.id
_entity.type
_entity.pdbx_description
1 polymer ?
#
loop_
_entity_poly.entity_id
_entity_poly.type
_entity_poly.pdbx_seq_one_letter_code
_entity_poly.pdbx_strand_id
1 'polypeptide(L)'
;MKLQCVSLWLLGTILILCSVDNHGLRRCLISTDMHHIEESFQEIKRAIQAKDTFPNVTILSTLETLQIIKPLDVCCVTKNLLAFYVDRVFKDHQEPNPKILRKISSIANSFLYMQKTLRQCQEQRQCHCRQEATNATRVIHDNYDQLEVHAAAIKSLGELDVFLAWINKNHEVMFSA
;
A
#
# COMPACT_ATOMS: atom_id res chain seq x y z
N MET A 1 -33.06 35.87 -9.36
CA MET A 1 -32.77 34.55 -10.01
C MET A 1 -31.35 34.40 -10.56
N LYS A 2 -30.54 35.46 -10.78
CA LYS A 2 -29.15 35.31 -11.30
C LYS A 2 -28.11 34.83 -10.27
N LEU A 3 -28.22 35.21 -8.98
CA LEU A 3 -27.24 34.82 -7.95
C LEU A 3 -27.21 33.31 -7.66
N GLN A 4 -28.36 32.63 -7.68
CA GLN A 4 -28.43 31.18 -7.45
C GLN A 4 -27.75 30.39 -8.57
N CYS A 5 -27.83 30.88 -9.81
CA CYS A 5 -27.20 30.23 -10.95
C CYS A 5 -25.67 30.25 -10.83
N VAL A 6 -25.07 31.38 -10.47
CA VAL A 6 -23.60 31.50 -10.29
C VAL A 6 -23.09 30.56 -9.18
N SER A 7 -23.82 30.44 -8.07
CA SER A 7 -23.48 29.51 -6.98
C SER A 7 -23.49 28.05 -7.45
N LEU A 8 -24.50 27.64 -8.23
CA LEU A 8 -24.59 26.29 -8.80
C LEU A 8 -23.45 25.98 -9.78
N TRP A 9 -23.07 26.92 -10.64
CA TRP A 9 -21.93 26.74 -11.56
C TRP A 9 -20.61 26.58 -10.80
N LEU A 10 -20.36 27.42 -9.78
CA LEU A 10 -19.16 27.33 -8.94
C LEU A 10 -19.10 26.00 -8.20
N LEU A 11 -20.21 25.57 -7.58
CA LEU A 11 -20.31 24.26 -6.93
C LEU A 11 -20.03 23.12 -7.92
N GLY A 12 -20.58 23.19 -9.13
CA GLY A 12 -20.31 22.21 -10.20
C GLY A 12 -18.83 22.14 -10.57
N THR A 13 -18.16 23.29 -10.76
CA THR A 13 -16.73 23.33 -11.10
C THR A 13 -15.85 22.79 -9.97
N ILE A 14 -16.17 23.10 -8.71
CA ILE A 14 -15.44 22.60 -7.53
C ILE A 14 -15.62 21.09 -7.42
N LEU A 15 -16.84 20.58 -7.59
CA LEU A 15 -17.10 19.13 -7.56
C LEU A 15 -16.32 18.39 -8.66
N ILE A 16 -16.30 18.93 -9.89
CA ILE A 16 -15.54 18.33 -11.00
C ILE A 16 -14.04 18.31 -10.68
N LEU A 17 -13.47 19.42 -10.21
CA LEU A 17 -12.04 19.49 -9.84
C LEU A 17 -11.70 18.48 -8.73
N CYS A 18 -12.48 18.45 -7.64
CA CYS A 18 -12.26 17.50 -6.55
C CYS A 18 -12.42 16.04 -6.98
N SER A 19 -13.33 15.74 -7.91
CA SER A 19 -13.47 14.39 -8.47
C SER A 19 -12.27 13.99 -9.34
N VAL A 20 -11.77 14.91 -10.17
CA VAL A 20 -10.60 14.67 -11.02
C VAL A 20 -9.35 14.37 -10.17
N ASP A 21 -9.14 15.12 -9.08
CA ASP A 21 -8.00 14.90 -8.18
C ASP A 21 -8.06 13.52 -7.50
N ASN A 22 -9.24 13.14 -6.98
CA ASN A 22 -9.43 11.85 -6.32
C ASN A 22 -9.26 10.66 -7.27
N HIS A 23 -9.81 10.74 -8.49
CA HIS A 23 -9.61 9.71 -9.52
C HIS A 23 -8.15 9.67 -10.00
N GLY A 24 -7.49 10.83 -10.05
CA GLY A 24 -6.10 10.94 -10.43
C GLY A 24 -5.16 10.17 -9.51
N LEU A 25 -5.41 10.17 -8.20
CA LEU A 25 -4.56 9.46 -7.23
C LEU A 25 -4.70 7.93 -7.31
N ARG A 26 -5.88 7.42 -7.66
CA ARG A 26 -6.08 5.97 -7.85
C ARG A 26 -5.29 5.42 -9.04
N ARG A 27 -4.98 6.25 -10.03
CA ARG A 27 -4.24 5.86 -11.24
C ARG A 27 -2.73 5.82 -11.07
N CYS A 28 -2.21 6.18 -9.90
CA CYS A 28 -0.77 6.24 -9.68
C CYS A 28 -0.07 4.87 -9.84
N LEU A 29 -0.81 3.75 -9.75
CA LEU A 29 -0.26 2.39 -9.87
C LEU A 29 -0.81 1.62 -11.07
N ILE A 30 -1.37 2.32 -12.06
CA ILE A 30 -2.02 1.66 -13.23
C ILE A 30 -1.06 0.82 -14.06
N SER A 31 0.23 1.13 -14.06
CA SER A 31 1.26 0.36 -14.78
C SER A 31 1.86 -0.78 -13.97
N THR A 32 1.44 -0.95 -12.71
CA THR A 32 1.91 -2.04 -11.86
C THR A 32 1.20 -3.33 -12.25
N ASP A 33 1.99 -4.35 -12.59
CA ASP A 33 1.50 -5.72 -12.77
C ASP A 33 1.26 -6.35 -11.39
N MET A 34 0.03 -6.27 -10.90
CA MET A 34 -0.34 -6.84 -9.61
C MET A 34 -0.38 -8.36 -9.66
N HIS A 35 -0.70 -8.95 -10.81
CA HIS A 35 -0.73 -10.41 -10.97
C HIS A 35 0.67 -11.00 -10.75
N HIS A 36 1.72 -10.39 -11.29
CA HIS A 36 3.09 -10.84 -11.05
C HIS A 36 3.48 -10.87 -9.56
N ILE A 37 3.05 -9.86 -8.80
CA ILE A 37 3.34 -9.76 -7.37
C ILE A 37 2.56 -10.83 -6.60
N GLU A 38 1.27 -10.96 -6.91
CA GLU A 38 0.39 -11.96 -6.30
C GLU A 38 0.86 -13.38 -6.57
N GLU A 39 1.20 -13.72 -7.83
CA GLU A 39 1.74 -15.02 -8.22
C GLU A 39 3.04 -15.33 -7.47
N SER A 40 3.97 -14.36 -7.44
CA SER A 40 5.23 -14.48 -6.70
C SER A 40 5.00 -14.72 -5.20
N PHE A 41 4.01 -14.07 -4.62
CA PHE A 41 3.65 -14.26 -3.22
C PHE A 41 2.97 -15.61 -2.98
N GLN A 42 2.04 -16.04 -3.83
CA GLN A 42 1.34 -17.33 -3.68
C GLN A 42 2.31 -18.51 -3.62
N GLU A 43 3.39 -18.49 -4.39
CA GLU A 43 4.42 -19.53 -4.38
C GLU A 43 5.14 -19.69 -3.02
N ILE A 44 5.25 -18.61 -2.24
CA ILE A 44 5.96 -18.62 -0.95
C ILE A 44 5.05 -18.46 0.26
N LYS A 45 3.78 -18.07 0.06
CA LYS A 45 2.83 -17.71 1.11
C LYS A 45 2.77 -18.74 2.23
N ARG A 46 2.55 -20.01 1.88
CA ARG A 46 2.47 -21.11 2.87
C ARG A 46 3.77 -21.27 3.66
N ALA A 47 4.92 -21.17 2.99
CA ALA A 47 6.23 -21.32 3.63
C ALA A 47 6.57 -20.15 4.56
N ILE A 48 6.16 -18.93 4.21
CA ILE A 48 6.33 -17.74 5.05
C ILE A 48 5.36 -17.76 6.24
N GLN A 49 4.07 -17.98 6.00
CA GLN A 49 3.05 -18.00 7.07
C GLN A 49 3.26 -19.15 8.06
N ALA A 50 3.82 -20.29 7.63
CA ALA A 50 4.19 -21.37 8.55
C ALA A 50 5.36 -21.02 9.50
N LYS A 51 6.12 -19.95 9.21
CA LYS A 51 7.19 -19.43 10.07
C LYS A 51 6.70 -18.31 11.02
N ASP A 52 5.44 -17.88 10.94
CA ASP A 52 4.90 -16.85 11.84
C ASP A 52 4.73 -17.42 13.26
N THR A 53 5.50 -16.87 14.21
CA THR A 53 5.45 -17.26 15.62
C THR A 53 4.42 -16.47 16.44
N PHE A 54 3.75 -15.47 15.84
CA PHE A 54 2.80 -14.58 16.50
C PHE A 54 1.44 -14.51 15.75
N PRO A 55 0.71 -15.65 15.63
CA PRO A 55 -0.54 -15.71 14.86
C PRO A 55 -1.67 -14.83 15.43
N ASN A 56 -1.59 -14.43 16.70
CA ASN A 56 -2.60 -13.60 17.37
C ASN A 56 -2.36 -12.09 17.25
N VAL A 57 -1.28 -11.68 16.59
CA VAL A 57 -0.98 -10.27 16.29
C VAL A 57 -1.28 -10.03 14.81
N THR A 58 -1.71 -8.83 14.44
CA THR A 58 -1.80 -8.41 13.03
C THR A 58 -1.07 -7.08 12.90
N ILE A 59 0.07 -7.08 12.21
CA ILE A 59 0.90 -5.88 12.06
C ILE A 59 0.14 -4.83 11.25
N LEU A 60 -0.51 -5.26 10.15
CA LEU A 60 -1.31 -4.43 9.25
C LEU A 60 -2.76 -4.24 9.70
N SER A 61 -3.06 -4.37 11.00
CA SER A 61 -4.42 -4.24 11.57
C SER A 61 -5.15 -2.95 11.17
N THR A 62 -4.42 -1.86 10.92
CA THR A 62 -5.03 -0.61 10.43
C THR A 62 -5.60 -0.74 9.02
N LEU A 63 -5.06 -1.60 8.16
CA LEU A 63 -5.62 -1.84 6.82
C LEU A 63 -6.95 -2.59 6.85
N GLU A 64 -7.15 -3.45 7.86
CA GLU A 64 -8.39 -4.21 8.05
C GLU A 64 -9.49 -3.33 8.66
N THR A 65 -9.11 -2.50 9.64
CA THR A 65 -10.04 -1.69 10.44
C THR A 65 -10.38 -0.35 9.79
N LEU A 66 -9.47 0.23 9.00
CA LEU A 66 -9.72 1.49 8.28
C LEU A 66 -10.53 1.21 7.02
N GLN A 67 -11.78 0.79 7.20
CA GLN A 67 -12.75 0.61 6.11
C GLN A 67 -12.98 1.89 5.30
N ILE A 68 -12.45 3.05 5.73
CA ILE A 68 -12.55 4.31 5.02
C ILE A 68 -11.24 5.10 5.14
N ILE A 69 -10.12 4.57 4.64
CA ILE A 69 -9.03 5.49 4.23
C ILE A 69 -9.63 6.39 3.16
N LYS A 70 -9.79 7.66 3.51
CA LYS A 70 -10.36 8.66 2.62
C LYS A 70 -9.53 8.68 1.33
N PRO A 71 -10.13 8.86 0.14
CA PRO A 71 -9.42 8.79 -1.13
C PRO A 71 -8.14 9.65 -1.18
N LEU A 72 -8.16 10.82 -0.53
CA LEU A 72 -7.02 11.73 -0.42
C LEU A 72 -5.82 11.15 0.36
N ASP A 73 -6.04 10.22 1.28
CA ASP A 73 -5.00 9.61 2.11
C ASP A 73 -4.40 8.33 1.49
N VAL A 74 -5.09 7.74 0.51
CA VAL A 74 -4.68 6.47 -0.13
C VAL A 74 -3.26 6.56 -0.65
N CYS A 75 -2.93 7.61 -1.39
CA CYS A 75 -1.57 7.77 -1.94
C CYS A 75 -0.53 7.84 -0.82
N CYS A 76 -0.80 8.59 0.26
CA CYS A 76 0.13 8.74 1.37
C CYS A 76 0.38 7.40 2.07
N VAL A 77 -0.70 6.69 2.42
CA VAL A 77 -0.62 5.40 3.09
C VAL A 77 0.12 4.39 2.21
N THR A 78 -0.20 4.36 0.91
CA THR A 78 0.49 3.49 -0.06
C THR A 78 1.99 3.75 -0.07
N LYS A 79 2.40 5.02 -0.21
CA LYS A 79 3.81 5.42 -0.21
C LYS A 79 4.51 4.97 1.07
N ASN A 80 3.89 5.23 2.21
CA ASN A 80 4.49 4.90 3.50
C ASN A 80 4.59 3.39 3.70
N LEU A 81 3.61 2.60 3.26
CA LEU A 81 3.66 1.14 3.36
C LEU A 81 4.69 0.52 2.44
N LEU A 82 4.82 1.02 1.21
CA LEU A 82 5.91 0.58 0.34
C LEU A 82 7.27 0.89 0.96
N ALA A 83 7.45 2.06 1.57
CA ALA A 83 8.67 2.40 2.30
C ALA A 83 8.88 1.48 3.51
N PHE A 84 7.85 1.20 4.30
CA PHE A 84 7.91 0.24 5.40
C PHE A 84 8.41 -1.15 4.93
N TYR A 85 7.86 -1.67 3.83
CA TYR A 85 8.30 -2.96 3.29
C TYR A 85 9.76 -2.93 2.79
N VAL A 86 10.13 -1.88 2.04
CA VAL A 86 11.47 -1.76 1.44
C VAL A 86 12.56 -1.50 2.49
N ASP A 87 12.31 -0.56 3.40
CA ASP A 87 13.32 -0.06 4.33
C ASP A 87 13.43 -0.92 5.59
N ARG A 88 12.38 -1.69 5.91
CA ARG A 88 12.33 -2.58 7.09
C ARG A 88 12.15 -4.04 6.71
N VAL A 89 10.97 -4.43 6.22
CA VAL A 89 10.59 -5.84 6.09
C VAL A 89 11.57 -6.64 5.22
N PHE A 90 11.88 -6.17 4.00
CA PHE A 90 12.81 -6.87 3.11
C PHE A 90 14.26 -6.82 3.59
N LYS A 91 14.61 -5.80 4.39
CA LYS A 91 15.96 -5.62 4.95
C LYS A 91 16.20 -6.51 6.17
N ASP A 92 15.19 -6.64 7.02
CA ASP A 92 15.22 -7.35 8.29
C ASP A 92 15.01 -8.88 8.10
N HIS A 93 14.38 -9.29 6.99
CA HIS A 93 14.17 -10.71 6.68
C HIS A 93 15.46 -11.41 6.22
N GLN A 94 15.78 -12.54 6.84
CA GLN A 94 16.85 -13.43 6.42
C GLN A 94 16.27 -14.74 5.89
N GLU A 95 16.40 -14.99 4.57
CA GLU A 95 15.90 -16.21 3.95
C GLU A 95 17.04 -17.17 3.57
N PRO A 96 17.21 -18.30 4.27
CA PRO A 96 18.21 -19.30 3.89
C PRO A 96 17.85 -20.08 2.63
N ASN A 97 16.57 -20.18 2.25
CA ASN A 97 16.15 -20.92 1.05
C ASN A 97 16.25 -20.05 -0.22
N PRO A 98 17.15 -20.35 -1.17
CA PRO A 98 17.36 -19.51 -2.36
C PRO A 98 16.13 -19.44 -3.28
N LYS A 99 15.23 -20.44 -3.26
CA LYS A 99 13.98 -20.40 -4.03
C LYS A 99 13.01 -19.36 -3.46
N ILE A 100 12.88 -19.32 -2.14
CA ILE A 100 12.02 -18.34 -1.44
C ILE A 100 12.64 -16.95 -1.60
N LEU A 101 13.95 -16.82 -1.37
CA LEU A 101 14.66 -15.55 -1.51
C LEU A 101 14.46 -14.93 -2.90
N ARG A 102 14.52 -15.72 -3.98
CA ARG A 102 14.27 -15.24 -5.35
C ARG A 102 12.88 -14.62 -5.50
N LYS A 103 11.85 -15.23 -4.92
CA LYS A 103 10.47 -14.71 -4.98
C LYS A 103 10.32 -13.45 -4.15
N ILE A 104 10.92 -13.39 -2.96
CA ILE A 104 11.01 -12.16 -2.15
C ILE A 104 11.70 -11.05 -2.94
N SER A 105 12.82 -11.32 -3.62
CA SER A 105 13.50 -10.33 -4.47
C SER A 105 12.62 -9.87 -5.63
N SER A 106 11.83 -10.76 -6.25
CA SER A 106 10.86 -10.40 -7.30
C SER A 106 9.81 -9.41 -6.80
N ILE A 107 9.26 -9.68 -5.61
CA ILE A 107 8.28 -8.80 -4.94
C ILE A 107 8.95 -7.47 -4.58
N ALA A 108 10.14 -7.47 -3.99
CA ALA A 108 10.86 -6.27 -3.60
C ALA A 108 11.16 -5.35 -4.80
N ASN A 109 11.58 -5.92 -5.94
CA ASN A 109 11.77 -5.16 -7.17
C ASN A 109 10.48 -4.53 -7.68
N SER A 110 9.36 -5.25 -7.59
CA SER A 110 8.04 -4.72 -7.93
C SER A 110 7.64 -3.57 -7.00
N PHE A 111 7.98 -3.65 -5.71
CA PHE A 111 7.74 -2.58 -4.74
C PHE A 111 8.59 -1.34 -5.02
N LEU A 112 9.85 -1.51 -5.39
CA LEU A 112 10.71 -0.40 -5.85
C LEU A 112 10.14 0.27 -7.12
N TYR A 113 9.61 -0.51 -8.06
CA TYR A 113 8.93 0.02 -9.24
C TYR A 113 7.65 0.80 -8.88
N MET A 114 6.83 0.28 -7.95
CA MET A 114 5.66 1.01 -7.42
C MET A 114 6.04 2.33 -6.75
N GLN A 115 7.10 2.34 -5.93
CA GLN A 115 7.61 3.57 -5.31
C GLN A 115 8.03 4.61 -6.37
N LYS A 116 8.71 4.16 -7.44
CA LYS A 116 9.09 5.03 -8.56
C LYS A 116 7.87 5.63 -9.24
N THR A 117 6.86 4.80 -9.54
CA THR A 117 5.63 5.23 -10.21
C THR A 117 4.82 6.20 -9.34
N LEU A 118 4.72 5.94 -8.04
CA LEU A 118 4.11 6.86 -7.09
C LEU A 118 4.85 8.18 -7.03
N ARG A 119 6.19 8.20 -6.97
CA ARG A 119 6.97 9.44 -6.96
C ARG A 119 6.66 10.32 -8.17
N GLN A 120 6.56 9.73 -9.37
CA GLN A 120 6.16 10.45 -10.58
C GLN A 120 4.73 11.01 -10.47
N CYS A 121 3.82 10.26 -9.83
CA CYS A 121 2.48 10.74 -9.54
C CYS A 121 2.48 11.91 -8.54
N GLN A 122 3.36 11.90 -7.54
CA GLN A 122 3.48 12.95 -6.52
C GLN A 122 3.94 14.28 -7.10
N GLU A 123 4.91 14.24 -8.02
CA GLU A 123 5.41 15.41 -8.74
C GLU A 123 4.27 16.11 -9.51
N GLN A 124 3.23 15.37 -9.90
CA GLN A 124 2.09 15.89 -10.67
C GLN A 124 0.83 16.19 -9.83
N ARG A 125 0.57 15.45 -8.74
CA ARG A 125 -0.78 15.35 -8.14
C ARG A 125 -0.86 15.51 -6.62
N GLN A 126 0.21 15.97 -5.95
CA GLN A 126 0.28 16.24 -4.50
C GLN A 126 -0.29 15.11 -3.62
N CYS A 127 0.59 14.25 -3.11
CA CYS A 127 0.22 13.18 -2.18
C CYS A 127 0.34 13.67 -0.74
N HIS A 128 -0.67 14.37 -0.25
CA HIS A 128 -0.68 14.92 1.10
C HIS A 128 -0.99 13.86 2.16
N CYS A 129 -0.25 13.90 3.27
CA CYS A 129 -0.45 13.00 4.41
C CYS A 129 -1.16 13.73 5.54
N ARG A 130 -2.47 13.49 5.72
CA ARG A 130 -3.18 13.99 6.90
C ARG A 130 -2.78 13.20 8.14
N GLN A 131 -3.08 13.77 9.31
CA GLN A 131 -2.79 13.14 10.59
C GLN A 131 -3.36 11.72 10.71
N GLU A 132 -4.54 11.47 10.14
CA GLU A 132 -5.18 10.16 10.09
C GLU A 132 -4.32 9.12 9.35
N ALA A 133 -3.82 9.46 8.16
CA ALA A 133 -2.91 8.62 7.38
C ALA A 133 -1.58 8.37 8.11
N THR A 134 -1.04 9.41 8.72
CA THR A 134 0.20 9.34 9.50
C THR A 134 0.05 8.45 10.72
N ASN A 135 -1.06 8.58 11.46
CA ASN A 135 -1.36 7.75 12.62
C ASN A 135 -1.57 6.28 12.22
N ALA A 136 -2.30 6.04 11.13
CA ALA A 136 -2.52 4.70 10.59
C ALA A 136 -1.20 3.99 10.24
N THR A 137 -0.28 4.73 9.62
CA THR A 137 1.06 4.22 9.31
C THR A 137 1.87 4.02 10.59
N ARG A 138 1.80 4.94 11.57
CA ARG A 138 2.54 4.83 12.82
C ARG A 138 2.16 3.57 13.60
N VAL A 139 0.87 3.25 13.71
CA VAL A 139 0.41 2.03 14.39
C VAL A 139 1.02 0.76 13.77
N ILE A 140 1.22 0.73 12.44
CA ILE A 140 1.88 -0.39 11.77
C ILE A 140 3.35 -0.50 12.20
N HIS A 141 4.07 0.63 12.27
CA HIS A 141 5.44 0.64 12.79
C HIS A 141 5.49 0.22 14.26
N ASP A 142 4.58 0.75 15.10
CA ASP A 142 4.51 0.40 16.52
C ASP A 142 4.18 -1.08 16.73
N ASN A 143 3.33 -1.68 15.90
CA ASN A 143 3.03 -3.12 15.92
C ASN A 143 4.25 -3.96 15.51
N TYR A 144 5.00 -3.51 14.50
CA TYR A 144 6.24 -4.17 14.07
C TYR A 144 7.31 -4.12 15.17
N ASP A 145 7.48 -2.97 15.82
CA ASP A 145 8.48 -2.74 16.87
C ASP A 145 8.19 -3.46 18.19
N GLN A 146 6.98 -3.99 18.37
CA GLN A 146 6.61 -4.84 19.51
C GLN A 146 7.14 -6.27 19.40
N LEU A 147 7.60 -6.69 18.21
CA LEU A 147 8.08 -8.04 17.96
C LEU A 147 9.62 -8.04 17.81
N GLU A 148 10.22 -9.21 17.95
CA GLU A 148 11.63 -9.40 17.57
C GLU A 148 11.77 -9.16 16.06
N VAL A 149 12.86 -8.49 15.64
CA VAL A 149 13.05 -7.95 14.27
C VAL A 149 12.83 -9.01 13.18
N HIS A 150 13.41 -10.21 13.32
CA HIS A 150 13.24 -11.24 12.31
C HIS A 150 11.82 -11.83 12.31
N ALA A 151 11.22 -12.02 13.48
CA ALA A 151 9.83 -12.44 13.58
C ALA A 151 8.86 -11.41 12.99
N ALA A 152 9.10 -10.12 13.22
CA ALA A 152 8.33 -9.00 12.68
C ALA A 152 8.40 -8.97 11.14
N ALA A 153 9.58 -9.18 10.58
CA ALA A 153 9.80 -9.24 9.13
C ALA A 153 9.07 -10.43 8.49
N ILE A 154 9.22 -11.63 9.06
CA ILE A 154 8.52 -12.85 8.60
C ILE A 154 7.01 -12.65 8.65
N LYS A 155 6.51 -12.08 9.75
CA LYS A 155 5.09 -11.80 9.93
C LYS A 155 4.56 -10.80 8.90
N SER A 156 5.27 -9.70 8.70
CA SER A 156 4.89 -8.66 7.72
C SER A 156 4.92 -9.19 6.29
N LEU A 157 5.85 -10.10 5.96
CA LEU A 157 5.84 -10.83 4.69
C LEU A 157 4.63 -11.76 4.59
N GLY A 158 4.25 -12.41 5.69
CA GLY A 158 3.07 -13.29 5.76
C GLY A 158 1.75 -12.55 5.58
N GLU A 159 1.70 -11.26 5.90
CA GLU A 159 0.54 -10.36 5.74
C GLU A 159 0.55 -9.61 4.39
N LEU A 160 1.40 -9.99 3.42
CA LEU A 160 1.42 -9.33 2.11
C LEU A 160 0.08 -9.43 1.37
N ASP A 161 -0.70 -10.50 1.53
CA ASP A 161 -2.04 -10.60 0.96
C ASP A 161 -2.99 -9.50 1.48
N VAL A 162 -2.89 -9.14 2.76
CA VAL A 162 -3.66 -8.02 3.35
C VAL A 162 -3.29 -6.71 2.64
N PHE A 163 -1.99 -6.46 2.44
CA PHE A 163 -1.53 -5.26 1.76
C PHE A 163 -1.93 -5.23 0.27
N LEU A 164 -1.75 -6.33 -0.46
CA LEU A 164 -2.09 -6.42 -1.88
C LEU A 164 -3.61 -6.27 -2.10
N ALA A 165 -4.43 -6.90 -1.26
CA ALA A 165 -5.88 -6.71 -1.28
C ALA A 165 -6.28 -5.25 -1.03
N TRP A 166 -5.59 -4.57 -0.10
CA TRP A 166 -5.80 -3.15 0.14
C TRP A 166 -5.41 -2.29 -1.07
N ILE A 167 -4.31 -2.59 -1.76
CA ILE A 167 -3.92 -1.90 -3.00
C ILE A 167 -4.99 -2.07 -4.07
N ASN A 168 -5.43 -3.31 -4.34
CA ASN A 168 -6.45 -3.62 -5.35
C ASN A 168 -7.78 -2.90 -5.09
N LYS A 169 -8.12 -2.66 -3.82
CA LYS A 169 -9.33 -1.92 -3.43
C LYS A 169 -9.21 -0.41 -3.67
N ASN A 170 -8.00 0.14 -3.60
CA ASN A 170 -7.77 1.59 -3.53
C ASN A 170 -7.09 2.20 -4.76
N HIS A 171 -6.47 1.39 -5.63
CA HIS A 171 -5.82 1.83 -6.87
C HIS A 171 -6.41 1.15 -8.10
N GLU A 172 -6.38 1.86 -9.23
CA GLU A 172 -6.47 1.25 -10.55
C GLU A 172 -5.10 0.60 -10.83
N VAL A 173 -5.08 -0.70 -11.07
CA VAL A 173 -3.89 -1.53 -11.28
C VAL A 173 -4.08 -2.43 -12.49
N MET A 174 -2.99 -2.88 -13.11
CA MET A 174 -3.04 -3.81 -14.24
C MET A 174 -3.06 -5.26 -13.74
N PHE A 175 -3.99 -6.05 -14.26
CA PHE A 175 -4.01 -7.50 -14.12
C PHE A 175 -3.69 -8.13 -15.48
N SER A 176 -2.44 -8.51 -15.70
CA SER A 176 -2.05 -9.38 -16.81
C SER A 176 -2.16 -10.83 -16.35
N ALA A 177 -3.25 -11.50 -16.76
CA ALA A 177 -3.40 -12.95 -16.59
C ALA A 177 -2.53 -13.71 -17.60
#